data_AF-A0A972DYJ9-F1
#
_entry.id   AF-A0A972DYJ9-F1
#
_cell.length_a   1.000
_cell.length_b   1.000
_cell.length_c   1.000
_cell.angle_alpha   90.00
_cell.angle_beta   90.00
_cell.angle_gamma   90.00
#
_symmetry.space_group_name_H-M   'P 1'
#
loop_
_entity.id
_entity.type
_entity.pdbx_description
1 polymer ?
#
loop_
_entity_poly.entity_id
_entity_poly.type
_entity_poly.pdbx_seq_one_letter_code
_entity_poly.pdbx_strand_id
1 'polypeptide(L)'
;MHTLYNTLNLNLGQSKPEGTGQAKVRFDGTRIRIPSFVYFNRGVEVRGAADIEDFTRGVESRIEGYAVGSTRVLKGIRLPGVRELDRLMASMQTGVASVTIGGTLGKVEVAVVPLPVVNGPLRHLLWSQLRE
;
A
#
# COMPACT_ATOMS: atom_id res chain seq x y z
N MET A 1 9.39 12.64 7.00
CA MET A 1 8.76 11.37 6.61
C MET A 1 8.03 10.76 7.80
N HIS A 2 6.86 11.31 8.18
CA HIS A 2 6.19 10.97 9.46
C HIS A 2 4.66 10.76 9.32
N THR A 3 4.11 10.85 8.11
CA THR A 3 2.68 11.14 7.94
C THR A 3 1.78 9.91 7.94
N LEU A 4 2.27 8.72 7.56
CA LEU A 4 1.49 7.48 7.75
C LEU A 4 1.25 7.13 9.21
N TYR A 5 2.21 7.51 10.07
CA TYR A 5 2.25 7.02 11.45
C TYR A 5 1.14 7.61 12.32
N ASN A 6 0.64 8.80 12.00
CA ASN A 6 -0.11 9.61 12.97
C ASN A 6 -1.63 9.64 12.79
N THR A 7 -2.19 8.97 11.77
CA THR A 7 -3.62 9.18 11.44
C THR A 7 -4.56 8.10 11.96
N LEU A 8 -4.02 7.06 12.58
CA LEU A 8 -4.79 6.18 13.43
C LEU A 8 -4.47 6.59 14.86
N ASN A 9 -5.50 6.70 15.69
CA ASN A 9 -5.44 6.93 17.13
C ASN A 9 -4.84 5.71 17.88
N LEU A 10 -3.78 5.14 17.31
CA LEU A 10 -2.98 4.05 17.83
C LEU A 10 -1.71 4.73 18.34
N ASN A 11 -1.55 4.77 19.67
CA ASN A 11 -0.25 4.98 20.30
C ASN A 11 0.70 3.84 19.87
N LEU A 12 1.20 3.89 18.63
CA LEU A 12 2.28 3.05 18.15
C LEU A 12 3.56 3.69 18.68
N GLY A 13 3.80 3.48 19.98
CA GLY A 13 5.04 3.85 20.64
C GLY A 13 6.23 3.47 19.77
N GLN A 14 7.18 4.39 19.67
CA GLN A 14 8.45 4.30 18.92
C GLN A 14 8.79 2.87 18.47
N SER A 15 8.32 2.49 17.28
CA SER A 15 8.48 1.11 16.81
C SER A 15 9.54 1.09 15.72
N LYS A 16 10.70 0.53 16.05
CA LYS A 16 11.72 0.10 15.08
C LYS A 16 11.04 -0.58 13.87
N PRO A 17 11.50 -0.36 12.64
CA PRO A 17 10.91 -0.93 11.42
C PRO A 17 11.25 -2.43 11.26
N GLU A 18 11.06 -3.21 12.32
CA GLU A 18 11.25 -4.66 12.36
C GLU A 18 9.97 -5.33 11.84
N GLY A 19 9.87 -5.48 10.51
CA GLY A 19 8.74 -6.15 9.88
C GLY A 19 9.19 -6.96 8.66
N THR A 20 8.31 -7.82 8.15
CA THR A 20 8.58 -8.66 6.98
C THR A 20 7.60 -8.35 5.87
N GLY A 21 8.04 -8.47 4.63
CA GLY A 21 7.21 -8.13 3.50
C GLY A 21 7.67 -8.79 2.21
N GLN A 22 6.85 -8.64 1.19
CA GLN A 22 7.12 -9.09 -0.17
C GLN A 22 6.67 -8.01 -1.13
N ALA A 23 7.43 -7.82 -2.21
CA ALA A 23 7.07 -6.91 -3.27
C ALA A 23 7.26 -7.60 -4.62
N LYS A 24 6.32 -7.39 -5.53
CA LYS A 24 6.47 -7.72 -6.94
C LYS A 24 6.98 -6.49 -7.65
N VAL A 25 8.09 -6.64 -8.36
CA VAL A 25 8.76 -5.55 -9.05
C VAL A 25 8.92 -5.96 -10.52
N ARG A 26 8.59 -5.04 -11.43
CA ARG A 26 8.77 -5.18 -12.86
C ARG A 26 9.57 -4.00 -13.38
N PHE A 27 10.53 -4.29 -14.24
CA PHE A 27 11.35 -3.28 -14.91
C PHE A 27 10.90 -3.20 -16.36
N ASP A 28 10.48 -2.02 -16.79
CA ASP A 28 10.01 -1.74 -18.14
C ASP A 28 10.83 -0.58 -18.70
N GLY A 29 11.99 -0.91 -19.29
CA GLY A 29 12.97 0.10 -19.70
C GLY A 29 13.51 0.86 -18.49
N THR A 30 13.27 2.17 -18.44
CA THR A 30 13.67 3.05 -17.33
C THR A 30 12.60 3.17 -16.23
N ARG A 31 11.43 2.54 -16.40
CA ARG A 31 10.34 2.55 -15.42
C ARG A 31 10.40 1.34 -14.51
N ILE A 32 10.21 1.55 -13.20
CA ILE A 32 10.02 0.47 -12.23
C ILE A 32 8.56 0.46 -11.79
N ARG A 33 7.86 -0.63 -12.12
CA ARG A 33 6.51 -0.88 -11.63
C ARG A 33 6.58 -1.77 -10.40
N ILE A 34 5.88 -1.37 -9.35
CA ILE A 34 5.66 -2.17 -8.15
C ILE A 34 4.15 -2.44 -8.07
N PRO A 35 3.64 -3.45 -8.81
CA PRO A 35 2.19 -3.66 -8.93
C PRO A 35 1.54 -4.08 -7.62
N SER A 36 2.35 -4.66 -6.71
CA SER A 36 1.90 -5.00 -5.37
C SER A 36 3.08 -5.13 -4.42
N PHE A 37 2.93 -4.61 -3.22
CA PHE A 37 3.73 -4.97 -2.06
C PHE A 37 2.84 -5.23 -0.86
N VAL A 38 3.33 -6.07 0.05
CA VAL A 38 2.73 -6.34 1.35
C VAL A 38 3.85 -6.25 2.39
N TYR A 39 3.60 -5.52 3.47
CA TYR A 39 4.49 -5.41 4.62
C TYR A 39 3.69 -5.66 5.89
N PHE A 40 4.22 -6.49 6.79
CA PHE A 40 3.61 -6.81 8.07
C PHE A 40 4.56 -6.43 9.21
N ASN A 41 4.03 -5.65 10.16
CA ASN A 41 4.75 -5.30 11.38
C ASN A 41 3.76 -5.24 12.55
N ARG A 42 4.00 -6.05 13.59
CA ARG A 42 3.30 -6.01 14.89
C ARG A 42 1.77 -5.88 14.79
N GLY A 43 1.13 -6.70 13.94
CA GLY A 43 -0.33 -6.72 13.80
C GLY A 43 -0.90 -5.73 12.79
N VAL A 44 -0.05 -4.92 12.15
CA VAL A 44 -0.44 -4.05 11.03
C VAL A 44 0.06 -4.65 9.72
N GLU A 45 -0.87 -4.83 8.78
CA GLU A 45 -0.58 -5.20 7.40
C GLU A 45 -0.74 -3.96 6.51
N VAL A 46 0.31 -3.60 5.79
CA VAL A 46 0.31 -2.54 4.79
C VAL A 46 0.37 -3.17 3.40
N ARG A 47 -0.57 -2.82 2.54
CA ARG A 47 -0.61 -3.22 1.14
C ARG A 47 -0.60 -2.01 0.24
N GLY A 48 0.05 -2.08 -0.91
CA GLY A 48 0.05 -0.97 -1.84
C GLY A 48 0.64 -1.29 -3.19
N ALA A 49 0.58 -0.31 -4.07
CA ALA A 49 1.23 -0.33 -5.36
C ALA A 49 1.93 1.01 -5.56
N ALA A 50 3.01 0.98 -6.33
CA ALA A 50 3.77 2.17 -6.66
C ALA A 50 4.41 2.05 -8.04
N ASP A 51 4.83 3.19 -8.54
CA ASP A 51 5.51 3.36 -9.80
C ASP A 51 6.64 4.37 -9.65
N ILE A 52 7.75 4.08 -10.31
CA ILE A 52 8.89 4.98 -10.45
C ILE A 52 9.10 5.19 -11.94
N GLU A 53 8.87 6.41 -12.43
CA GLU A 53 8.79 6.69 -13.86
C GLU A 53 10.12 6.48 -14.61
N ASP A 54 11.19 7.08 -14.12
CA ASP A 54 12.53 6.99 -14.72
C ASP A 54 13.57 6.89 -13.61
N PHE A 55 13.95 5.65 -13.25
CA PHE A 55 14.89 5.41 -12.15
C PHE A 55 16.32 5.91 -12.45
N THR A 56 16.65 6.19 -13.72
CA THR A 56 17.98 6.65 -14.11
C THR A 56 18.26 8.08 -13.65
N ARG A 57 17.21 8.83 -13.32
CA ARG A 57 17.28 10.18 -12.74
C ARG A 57 17.69 10.16 -11.25
N GLY A 58 17.91 8.99 -10.66
CA GLY A 58 18.37 8.83 -9.29
C GLY A 58 17.37 9.44 -8.30
N VAL A 59 17.81 10.37 -7.46
CA VAL A 59 16.96 11.02 -6.45
C VAL A 59 15.84 11.88 -7.04
N GLU A 60 15.97 12.32 -8.29
CA GLU A 60 14.95 13.11 -9.00
C GLU A 60 13.89 12.25 -9.70
N SER A 61 14.01 10.93 -9.62
CA SER A 61 13.02 10.00 -10.20
C SER A 61 11.69 10.21 -9.50
N ARG A 62 10.63 10.47 -10.27
CA ARG A 62 9.28 10.66 -9.72
C ARG A 62 8.74 9.33 -9.21
N ILE A 63 8.13 9.34 -8.04
CA ILE A 63 7.41 8.21 -7.47
C ILE A 63 5.93 8.57 -7.33
N GLU A 64 5.07 7.63 -7.66
CA GLU A 64 3.62 7.73 -7.44
C GLU A 64 3.07 6.40 -6.93
N GLY A 65 2.03 6.44 -6.10
CA GLY A 65 1.43 5.21 -5.61
C GLY A 65 0.45 5.43 -4.48
N TYR A 66 0.07 4.34 -3.84
CA TYR A 66 -0.80 4.34 -2.68
C TYR A 66 -0.46 3.17 -1.76
N ALA A 67 -0.83 3.33 -0.49
CA ALA A 67 -0.77 2.26 0.49
C ALA A 67 -1.99 2.29 1.41
N VAL A 68 -2.38 1.12 1.87
CA VAL A 68 -3.48 0.90 2.82
C VAL A 68 -2.96 0.02 3.95
N GLY A 69 -2.95 0.58 5.15
CA GLY A 69 -2.64 -0.11 6.39
C GLY A 69 -3.93 -0.62 7.05
N SER A 70 -3.89 -1.83 7.58
CA SER A 70 -5.00 -2.48 8.27
C SER A 70 -4.48 -3.20 9.52
N THR A 71 -5.19 -3.08 10.64
CA THR A 71 -4.94 -3.94 11.83
C THR A 71 -5.55 -5.33 11.69
N ARG A 72 -6.38 -5.53 10.66
CA ARG A 72 -6.99 -6.82 10.32
C ARG A 72 -6.20 -7.44 9.17
N VAL A 73 -5.37 -8.43 9.50
CA VAL A 73 -4.53 -9.16 8.54
C VAL A 73 -5.43 -9.92 7.57
N LEU A 74 -5.22 -9.70 6.26
CA LEU A 74 -6.04 -10.33 5.20
C LEU A 74 -5.49 -11.69 4.74
N LYS A 75 -4.42 -12.16 5.36
CA LYS A 75 -3.77 -13.44 5.05
C LYS A 75 -4.74 -14.60 5.28
N GLY A 76 -5.05 -15.33 4.20
CA GLY A 76 -5.86 -16.56 4.26
C GLY A 76 -7.32 -16.41 3.84
N ILE A 77 -7.79 -15.21 3.47
CA ILE A 77 -9.11 -15.08 2.85
C ILE A 77 -9.00 -15.56 1.40
N ARG A 78 -9.45 -16.79 1.14
CA ARG A 78 -9.78 -17.20 -0.23
C ARG A 78 -10.98 -16.35 -0.64
N LEU A 79 -10.78 -15.43 -1.59
CA LEU A 79 -11.85 -14.61 -2.14
C LEU A 79 -12.36 -15.27 -3.44
N PRO A 80 -13.38 -16.15 -3.40
CA PRO A 80 -13.98 -16.76 -4.59
C PRO A 80 -14.86 -15.75 -5.35
N GLY A 81 -14.23 -14.78 -6.03
CA GLY A 81 -14.92 -13.88 -6.95
C GLY A 81 -15.28 -12.51 -6.38
N VAL A 82 -16.13 -11.79 -7.11
CA VAL A 82 -16.39 -10.34 -6.93
C VAL A 82 -17.16 -10.03 -5.63
N ARG A 83 -18.07 -10.92 -5.21
CA ARG A 83 -18.92 -10.69 -4.02
C ARG A 83 -18.11 -10.69 -2.73
N GLU A 84 -17.11 -11.53 -2.64
CA GLU A 84 -16.23 -11.64 -1.48
C GLU A 84 -15.26 -10.47 -1.43
N LEU A 85 -14.81 -9.98 -2.59
CA LEU A 85 -14.07 -8.71 -2.66
C LEU A 85 -14.94 -7.56 -2.15
N ASP A 86 -16.19 -7.44 -2.59
CA ASP A 86 -17.08 -6.38 -2.11
C ASP A 86 -17.34 -6.47 -0.59
N ARG A 87 -17.55 -7.68 -0.05
CA ARG A 87 -17.67 -7.89 1.40
C ARG A 87 -16.40 -7.52 2.16
N LEU A 88 -15.24 -7.88 1.62
CA LEU A 88 -13.96 -7.50 2.19
C LEU A 88 -13.83 -5.97 2.21
N MET A 89 -14.08 -5.31 1.09
CA MET A 89 -14.05 -3.85 0.99
C MET A 89 -15.01 -3.17 1.97
N ALA A 90 -16.21 -3.71 2.16
CA ALA A 90 -17.17 -3.21 3.15
C ALA A 90 -16.66 -3.40 4.58
N SER A 91 -16.03 -4.54 4.89
CA SER A 91 -15.47 -4.81 6.23
C SER A 91 -14.25 -3.95 6.57
N MET A 92 -13.54 -3.45 5.56
CA MET A 92 -12.35 -2.61 5.75
C MET A 92 -12.71 -1.16 6.08
N GLN A 93 -13.98 -0.75 6.08
CA GLN A 93 -14.36 0.64 6.39
C GLN A 93 -13.95 1.10 7.80
N THR A 94 -13.73 0.17 8.74
CA THR A 94 -13.28 0.46 10.10
C THR A 94 -11.89 -0.14 10.35
N GLY A 95 -10.95 0.65 10.87
CA GLY A 95 -9.63 0.15 11.27
C GLY A 95 -8.57 0.10 10.17
N VAL A 96 -8.77 0.86 9.08
CA VAL A 96 -7.76 1.08 8.05
C VAL A 96 -7.32 2.53 7.96
N ALA A 97 -6.09 2.74 7.50
CA ALA A 97 -5.59 4.04 7.05
C ALA A 97 -5.09 3.93 5.62
N SER A 98 -5.39 4.93 4.81
CA SER A 98 -4.99 4.99 3.41
C SER A 98 -4.18 6.24 3.12
N VAL A 99 -3.20 6.10 2.23
CA VAL A 99 -2.32 7.19 1.84
C VAL A 99 -2.04 7.17 0.35
N THR A 100 -1.73 8.34 -0.19
CA THR A 100 -1.10 8.47 -1.51
C THR A 100 0.38 8.79 -1.33
N ILE A 101 1.19 8.22 -2.22
CA ILE A 101 2.64 8.39 -2.28
C ILE A 101 2.92 9.22 -3.53
N GLY A 102 3.77 10.24 -3.41
CA GLY A 102 4.14 11.16 -4.47
C GLY A 102 5.55 11.70 -4.30
N GLY A 103 5.90 12.69 -5.13
CA GLY A 103 7.18 13.39 -5.05
C GLY A 103 8.29 12.69 -5.83
N THR A 104 9.51 12.74 -5.31
CA THR A 104 10.70 12.11 -5.92
C THR A 104 11.34 11.12 -4.97
N LEU A 105 12.20 10.22 -5.46
CA LEU A 105 12.93 9.28 -4.59
C LEU A 105 13.77 9.97 -3.50
N GLY A 106 14.29 11.18 -3.77
CA GLY A 106 15.02 11.99 -2.80
C GLY A 106 14.11 12.71 -1.79
N LYS A 107 12.86 12.99 -2.17
CA LYS A 107 11.88 13.68 -1.32
C LYS A 107 10.49 13.08 -1.57
N VAL A 108 10.27 11.92 -0.97
CA VAL A 108 8.99 11.24 -1.09
C VAL A 108 7.96 11.96 -0.21
N GLU A 109 6.82 12.24 -0.79
CA GLU A 109 5.69 12.95 -0.18
C GLU A 109 4.58 11.95 0.11
N VAL A 110 4.02 12.01 1.32
CA VAL A 110 2.98 11.07 1.72
C VAL A 110 1.83 11.81 2.37
N ALA A 111 0.65 11.67 1.78
CA ALA A 111 -0.56 12.33 2.21
C ALA A 111 -1.61 11.30 2.62
N VAL A 112 -2.23 11.53 3.77
CA VAL A 112 -3.32 10.67 4.25
C VAL A 112 -4.59 11.05 3.52
N VAL A 113 -5.25 10.05 2.95
CA VAL A 113 -6.46 10.22 2.15
C VAL A 113 -7.56 9.32 2.67
N PRO A 114 -8.84 9.71 2.52
CA PRO A 114 -9.95 8.81 2.79
C PRO A 114 -9.88 7.54 1.94
N LEU A 115 -10.28 6.39 2.50
CA LEU A 115 -10.30 5.10 1.79
C LEU A 115 -11.00 5.17 0.42
N PRO A 116 -12.12 5.90 0.23
CA PRO A 116 -12.75 6.04 -1.08
C PRO A 116 -11.82 6.52 -2.20
N VAL A 117 -10.80 7.34 -1.89
CA VAL A 117 -9.83 7.86 -2.87
C VAL A 117 -8.98 6.73 -3.48
N VAL A 118 -8.67 5.70 -2.69
CA VAL A 118 -7.82 4.57 -3.11
C VAL A 118 -8.60 3.29 -3.34
N ASN A 119 -9.94 3.31 -3.26
CA ASN A 119 -10.79 2.13 -3.33
C ASN A 119 -10.68 1.40 -4.69
N GLY A 120 -10.73 2.14 -5.80
CA GLY A 120 -10.56 1.57 -7.14
C GLY A 120 -9.19 0.88 -7.33
N PRO A 121 -8.07 1.60 -7.08
CA PRO A 121 -6.74 0.99 -7.11
C PRO A 121 -6.59 -0.19 -6.15
N LEU A 122 -7.05 -0.08 -4.91
CA LEU A 122 -7.01 -1.16 -3.92
C LEU A 122 -7.74 -2.41 -4.40
N ARG A 123 -8.95 -2.27 -4.94
CA ARG A 123 -9.70 -3.39 -5.54
C ARG A 123 -8.90 -4.06 -6.65
N HIS A 124 -8.26 -3.28 -7.52
CA HIS A 124 -7.43 -3.82 -8.59
C HIS A 124 -6.23 -4.63 -8.05
N LEU A 125 -5.55 -4.11 -7.03
CA LEU A 125 -4.43 -4.81 -6.37
C LEU A 125 -4.88 -6.10 -5.70
N LEU A 126 -5.98 -6.08 -4.94
CA LEU A 126 -6.50 -7.28 -4.29
C LEU A 126 -6.88 -8.32 -5.35
N TRP A 127 -7.46 -7.88 -6.46
CA TRP A 127 -7.84 -8.76 -7.55
C TRP A 127 -6.66 -9.36 -8.33
N SER A 128 -5.57 -8.61 -8.52
CA SER A 128 -4.37 -9.14 -9.18
C SER A 128 -3.68 -10.20 -8.32
N GLN A 129 -3.62 -9.99 -7.00
CA GLN A 129 -3.05 -10.93 -6.04
C GLN A 129 -3.83 -12.26 -5.91
N LEU A 130 -5.11 -12.30 -6.35
CA LEU A 130 -5.93 -13.52 -6.30
C LEU A 130 -5.75 -14.42 -7.52
N ARG A 131 -5.25 -13.89 -8.64
CA ARG A 131 -5.08 -14.65 -9.89
C ARG A 131 -3.71 -15.34 -9.99
N GLU A 132 -2.83 -15.11 -9.03
CA GLU A 132 -1.50 -15.70 -8.93
C GLU A 132 -1.48 -16.77 -7.83
#